data_AF-A0A8T3X6F1-F1
#
_entry.id   AF-A0A8T3X6F1-F1
#
_cell.length_a   1.000
_cell.length_b   1.000
_cell.length_c   1.000
_cell.angle_alpha   90.00
_cell.angle_beta   90.00
_cell.angle_gamma   90.00
#
_symmetry.space_group_name_H-M   'P 1'
#
loop_
_entity.id
_entity.type
_entity.pdbx_description
1 polymer ?
#
loop_
_entity_poly.entity_id
_entity_poly.type
_entity_poly.pdbx_seq_one_letter_code
_entity_poly.pdbx_strand_id
1 'polypeptide(L)'
;MMEPKDWISGGVGGVVFLLGIMPLLGKIGIGPAWFNFSLPLSLFSWVVAIGGFYLVVNSVIEITNSNSVGWVSFAVAAAITAVGVLNVLGKFGIVSGFFAFSFISATVFNVLFVILGIFLIIATFAMEL
;
A
#
# COMPACT_ATOMS: atom_id res chain seq x y z
N MET A 1 -15.34 15.16 -13.52
CA MET A 1 -14.14 15.35 -14.36
C MET A 1 -12.97 15.06 -13.47
N MET A 2 -12.21 14.00 -13.78
CA MET A 2 -11.12 13.54 -12.93
C MET A 2 -10.09 14.64 -12.73
N GLU A 3 -9.76 14.90 -11.49
CA GLU A 3 -8.72 15.86 -11.14
C GLU A 3 -7.34 15.22 -11.38
N PRO A 4 -6.28 16.02 -11.62
CA PRO A 4 -4.92 15.49 -11.77
C PRO A 4 -4.47 14.60 -10.61
N LYS A 5 -4.96 14.86 -9.38
CA LYS A 5 -4.65 14.06 -8.19
C LYS A 5 -5.22 12.63 -8.25
N ASP A 6 -6.32 12.43 -8.97
CA ASP A 6 -6.98 11.13 -9.12
C ASP A 6 -6.13 10.25 -10.05
N TRP A 7 -5.68 10.82 -11.18
CA TRP A 7 -4.74 10.15 -12.09
C TRP A 7 -3.41 9.78 -11.43
N ILE A 8 -2.92 10.62 -10.51
CA ILE A 8 -1.73 10.32 -9.71
C ILE A 8 -1.99 9.11 -8.82
N SER A 9 -3.14 9.05 -8.13
CA SER A 9 -3.54 7.87 -7.34
C SER A 9 -3.54 6.61 -8.20
N GLY A 10 -4.08 6.67 -9.41
CA GLY A 10 -4.19 5.51 -10.31
C GLY A 10 -2.84 5.05 -10.82
N GLY A 11 -1.99 5.99 -11.23
CA GLY A 11 -0.63 5.69 -11.68
C GLY A 11 0.23 5.11 -10.56
N VAL A 12 0.23 5.75 -9.38
CA VAL A 12 0.96 5.25 -8.20
C VAL A 12 0.41 3.89 -7.77
N GLY A 13 -0.92 3.72 -7.76
CA GLY A 13 -1.58 2.48 -7.44
C GLY A 13 -1.19 1.35 -8.38
N GLY A 14 -1.14 1.61 -9.69
CA GLY A 14 -0.67 0.66 -10.70
C GLY A 14 0.78 0.23 -10.48
N VAL A 15 1.69 1.18 -10.23
CA VAL A 15 3.10 0.87 -9.95
C VAL A 15 3.23 0.04 -8.67
N VAL A 16 2.59 0.46 -7.58
CA VAL A 16 2.64 -0.25 -6.29
C VAL A 16 2.04 -1.66 -6.41
N PHE A 17 0.92 -1.80 -7.13
CA PHE A 17 0.31 -3.09 -7.43
C PHE A 17 1.27 -4.01 -8.18
N LEU A 18 1.90 -3.52 -9.25
CA LEU A 18 2.87 -4.28 -10.03
C LEU A 18 4.08 -4.70 -9.17
N LEU A 19 4.62 -3.78 -8.37
CA LEU A 19 5.74 -4.06 -7.47
C LEU A 19 5.40 -5.12 -6.40
N GLY A 20 4.13 -5.23 -6.00
CA GLY A 20 3.66 -6.28 -5.10
C GLY A 20 3.39 -7.62 -5.81
N ILE A 21 2.65 -7.59 -6.92
CA ILE A 21 2.14 -8.80 -7.56
C ILE A 21 3.21 -9.57 -8.34
N MET A 22 4.14 -8.88 -9.02
CA MET A 22 5.18 -9.52 -9.83
C MET A 22 6.05 -10.50 -9.01
N PRO A 23 6.62 -10.12 -7.84
CA PRO A 23 7.41 -11.05 -7.03
C PRO A 23 6.57 -12.15 -6.38
N LEU A 24 5.26 -11.97 -6.20
CA LEU A 24 4.37 -13.03 -5.76
C LEU A 24 4.13 -14.06 -6.87
N LEU A 25 3.90 -13.60 -8.10
CA LEU A 25 3.74 -14.45 -9.28
C LEU A 25 5.05 -15.23 -9.57
N GLY A 26 6.20 -14.57 -9.48
CA GLY A 26 7.50 -15.21 -9.64
C GLY A 26 7.72 -16.38 -8.67
N LYS A 27 7.33 -16.21 -7.39
CA LYS A 27 7.44 -17.25 -6.35
C LYS A 27 6.62 -18.51 -6.63
N ILE A 28 5.51 -18.39 -7.38
CA ILE A 28 4.67 -19.53 -7.78
C ILE A 28 4.99 -20.03 -9.19
N GLY A 29 6.09 -19.56 -9.79
CA GLY A 29 6.54 -19.99 -11.12
C GLY A 29 5.76 -19.38 -12.28
N ILE A 30 5.02 -18.29 -12.06
CA ILE A 30 4.25 -17.59 -13.10
C ILE A 30 5.04 -16.38 -13.58
N GLY A 31 5.22 -16.29 -14.90
CA GLY A 31 5.83 -15.14 -15.57
C GLY A 31 7.32 -15.31 -15.90
N PRO A 32 7.93 -14.27 -16.46
CA PRO A 32 9.33 -14.29 -16.87
C PRO A 32 10.29 -14.24 -15.67
N ALA A 33 11.55 -14.67 -15.88
CA ALA A 33 12.55 -14.78 -14.81
C ALA A 33 12.77 -13.47 -14.01
N TRP A 34 12.58 -12.31 -14.66
CA TRP A 34 12.72 -11.01 -14.02
C TRP A 34 11.61 -10.68 -13.01
N PHE A 35 10.53 -11.48 -12.90
CA PHE A 35 9.55 -11.35 -11.82
C PHE A 35 10.13 -11.74 -10.45
N ASN A 36 11.18 -12.55 -10.40
CA ASN A 36 11.84 -13.00 -9.16
C ASN A 36 12.79 -11.95 -8.56
N PHE A 37 12.42 -10.67 -8.63
CA PHE A 37 13.19 -9.62 -7.97
C PHE A 37 12.81 -9.50 -6.49
N SER A 38 13.77 -9.04 -5.69
CA SER A 38 13.58 -8.73 -4.28
C SER A 38 13.91 -7.26 -4.07
N LEU A 39 12.92 -6.42 -3.76
CA LEU A 39 13.21 -5.07 -3.31
C LEU A 39 13.71 -5.09 -1.86
N PRO A 40 14.53 -4.11 -1.46
CA PRO A 40 14.95 -3.98 -0.07
C PRO A 40 13.74 -3.80 0.86
N LEU A 41 13.69 -4.55 1.96
CA LEU A 41 12.68 -4.40 3.02
C LEU A 41 12.62 -2.98 3.61
N SER A 42 13.72 -2.22 3.50
CA SER A 42 13.74 -0.79 3.84
C SER A 42 12.85 0.02 2.92
N LEU A 43 12.91 -0.21 1.60
CA LEU A 43 12.12 0.51 0.62
C LEU A 43 10.63 0.16 0.76
N PHE A 44 10.31 -1.12 0.96
CA PHE A 44 8.94 -1.60 1.16
C PHE A 44 8.25 -0.88 2.33
N SER A 45 8.88 -0.78 3.49
CA SER A 45 8.26 -0.16 4.66
C SER A 45 7.94 1.32 4.46
N TRP A 46 8.80 2.05 3.76
CA TRP A 46 8.58 3.47 3.48
C TRP A 46 7.44 3.70 2.51
N VAL A 47 7.38 2.91 1.43
CA VAL A 47 6.27 2.99 0.47
C VAL A 47 4.95 2.60 1.11
N VAL A 48 4.91 1.54 1.94
CA VAL A 48 3.71 1.17 2.70
C VAL A 48 3.28 2.30 3.64
N ALA A 49 4.21 2.91 4.37
CA ALA A 49 3.89 3.99 5.31
C ALA A 49 3.33 5.23 4.59
N ILE A 50 4.04 5.72 3.58
CA ILE A 50 3.67 6.94 2.84
C ILE A 50 2.41 6.69 2.00
N GLY A 51 2.37 5.57 1.26
CA GLY A 51 1.23 5.22 0.42
C GLY A 51 -0.02 4.90 1.23
N GLY A 52 0.12 4.20 2.36
CA GLY A 52 -0.98 3.99 3.30
C GLY A 52 -1.54 5.32 3.82
N PHE A 53 -0.66 6.23 4.24
CA PHE A 53 -1.09 7.54 4.73
C PHE A 53 -1.78 8.36 3.65
N TYR A 54 -1.25 8.33 2.43
CA TYR A 54 -1.90 8.97 1.28
C TYR A 54 -3.31 8.41 1.02
N LEU A 55 -3.47 7.09 1.11
CA LEU A 55 -4.77 6.44 0.99
C LEU A 55 -5.73 6.82 2.13
N VAL A 56 -5.22 7.02 3.36
CA VAL A 56 -6.03 7.53 4.49
C VAL A 56 -6.60 8.90 4.14
N VAL A 57 -5.78 9.81 3.62
CA VAL A 57 -6.22 11.16 3.22
C VAL A 57 -7.31 11.08 2.15
N ASN A 58 -7.10 10.28 1.10
CA ASN A 58 -8.11 10.09 0.05
C ASN A 58 -9.41 9.50 0.62
N SER A 59 -9.32 8.52 1.51
CA SER A 59 -10.49 7.89 2.14
C SER A 59 -11.28 8.86 3.00
N VAL A 60 -10.63 9.81 3.69
CA VAL A 60 -11.33 10.88 4.44
C VAL A 60 -12.10 11.78 3.49
N ILE A 61 -11.53 12.15 2.34
CA ILE A 61 -12.22 12.95 1.32
C ILE A 61 -13.45 12.19 0.79
N GLU A 62 -13.32 10.90 0.50
CA GLU A 62 -14.43 10.04 0.07
C GLU A 62 -15.55 9.96 1.12
N ILE A 63 -15.19 9.81 2.41
CA ILE A 63 -16.17 9.84 3.52
C ILE A 63 -16.93 11.17 3.55
N THR A 64 -16.23 12.30 3.38
CA THR A 64 -16.88 13.62 3.37
C THR A 64 -17.82 13.81 2.17
N ASN A 65 -17.58 13.10 1.06
CA ASN A 65 -18.45 13.07 -0.10
C ASN A 65 -19.61 12.05 0.03
N SER A 66 -19.86 11.53 1.24
CA SER A 66 -20.92 10.54 1.53
C SER A 66 -20.79 9.21 0.77
N ASN A 67 -19.59 8.87 0.30
CA ASN A 67 -19.34 7.59 -0.34
C ASN A 67 -19.05 6.51 0.73
N SER A 68 -19.88 5.47 0.79
CA SER A 68 -19.74 4.37 1.75
C SER A 68 -18.48 3.53 1.55
N VAL A 69 -17.88 3.57 0.34
CA VAL A 69 -16.59 2.93 0.05
C VAL A 69 -15.45 3.58 0.87
N GLY A 70 -15.54 4.89 1.14
CA GLY A 70 -14.53 5.63 1.87
C GLY A 70 -14.26 5.10 3.28
N TRP A 71 -15.27 4.57 3.98
CA TRP A 71 -15.09 3.97 5.31
C TRP A 71 -14.27 2.68 5.27
N VAL A 72 -14.50 1.84 4.26
CA VAL A 72 -13.74 0.58 4.08
C VAL A 72 -12.31 0.90 3.68
N SER A 73 -12.13 1.81 2.71
CA SER A 73 -10.82 2.31 2.30
C SER A 73 -10.05 2.89 3.47
N PHE A 74 -10.71 3.68 4.33
CA PHE A 74 -10.08 4.29 5.51
C PHE A 74 -9.59 3.24 6.51
N ALA A 75 -10.42 2.24 6.83
CA ALA A 75 -10.04 1.19 7.77
C ALA A 75 -8.83 0.38 7.28
N VAL A 76 -8.83 0.02 5.99
CA VAL A 76 -7.70 -0.69 5.36
C VAL A 76 -6.46 0.20 5.30
N ALA A 77 -6.61 1.46 4.89
CA ALA A 77 -5.51 2.42 4.80
C ALA A 77 -4.86 2.70 6.15
N ALA A 78 -5.67 2.83 7.21
CA ALA A 78 -5.17 3.03 8.57
C ALA A 78 -4.36 1.82 9.05
N ALA A 79 -4.81 0.60 8.77
CA ALA A 79 -4.06 -0.61 9.10
C ALA A 79 -2.74 -0.71 8.33
N ILE A 80 -2.75 -0.44 7.01
CA ILE A 80 -1.55 -0.42 6.16
C ILE A 80 -0.56 0.64 6.66
N THR A 81 -1.04 1.84 6.96
CA THR A 81 -0.24 2.95 7.51
C THR A 81 0.40 2.54 8.84
N ALA A 82 -0.37 1.98 9.76
CA ALA A 82 0.13 1.54 11.05
C ALA A 82 1.24 0.48 10.90
N VAL A 83 1.05 -0.51 10.03
CA VAL A 83 2.07 -1.54 9.76
C VAL A 83 3.34 -0.92 9.15
N GLY A 84 3.19 -0.02 8.18
CA GLY A 84 4.33 0.67 7.56
C GLY A 84 5.10 1.53 8.56
N VAL A 85 4.40 2.39 9.28
CA VAL A 85 4.98 3.32 10.28
C VAL A 85 5.66 2.55 11.39
N LEU A 86 5.01 1.54 11.98
CA LEU A 86 5.61 0.75 13.06
C LEU A 86 6.85 -0.01 12.59
N ASN A 87 6.86 -0.54 11.37
CA ASN A 87 8.07 -1.15 10.81
C ASN A 87 9.21 -0.14 10.59
N VAL A 88 8.90 1.08 10.15
CA VAL A 88 9.89 2.17 10.01
C VAL A 88 10.43 2.57 11.39
N LEU A 89 9.57 2.80 12.38
CA LEU A 89 9.97 3.17 13.74
C LEU A 89 10.80 2.08 14.43
N GLY A 90 10.48 0.81 14.19
CA GLY A 90 11.25 -0.33 14.67
C GLY A 90 12.71 -0.32 14.17
N LYS A 91 12.95 0.13 12.93
CA LYS A 91 14.31 0.24 12.36
C LYS A 91 15.17 1.30 13.05
N PHE A 92 14.55 2.34 13.60
CA PHE A 92 15.25 3.38 14.37
C PHE A 92 15.37 3.05 15.86
N GLY A 93 14.92 1.87 16.29
CA GLY A 93 14.92 1.49 17.70
C GLY A 93 13.96 2.30 18.57
N ILE A 94 13.04 3.08 17.95
CA ILE A 94 12.03 3.87 18.67
C ILE A 94 10.99 2.95 19.30
N VAL A 95 10.73 1.81 18.64
CA VAL A 95 9.73 0.84 19.03
C VAL A 95 10.42 -0.51 19.23
N SER A 96 10.29 -1.10 20.42
CA SER A 96 10.94 -2.37 20.79
C SER A 96 9.94 -3.50 21.01
N GLY A 97 10.41 -4.74 20.89
CA GLY A 97 9.60 -5.95 21.15
C GLY A 97 8.59 -6.28 20.05
N PHE A 98 7.36 -6.60 20.44
CA PHE A 98 6.30 -7.09 19.54
C PHE A 98 5.96 -6.14 18.39
N PHE A 99 6.13 -4.83 18.62
CA PHE A 99 5.84 -3.78 17.65
C PHE A 99 7.00 -3.47 16.69
N ALA A 100 8.17 -4.10 16.85
CA ALA A 100 9.28 -3.94 15.90
C ALA A 100 9.01 -4.68 14.57
N PHE A 101 7.98 -5.55 14.52
CA PHE A 101 7.56 -6.29 13.33
C PHE A 101 8.72 -6.98 12.60
N SER A 102 9.73 -7.43 13.33
CA SER A 102 10.91 -8.14 12.80
C SER A 102 10.57 -9.48 12.16
N PHE A 103 9.35 -10.00 12.40
CA PHE A 103 8.80 -11.22 11.81
C PHE A 103 8.09 -10.99 10.47
N ILE A 104 7.89 -9.75 10.03
CA ILE A 104 7.21 -9.48 8.76
C ILE A 104 8.14 -9.85 7.60
N SER A 105 7.79 -10.93 6.90
CA SER A 105 8.51 -11.38 5.72
C SER A 105 8.28 -10.46 4.51
N ALA A 106 9.20 -10.49 3.55
CA ALA A 106 9.03 -9.80 2.27
C ALA A 106 7.74 -10.20 1.54
N THR A 107 7.26 -11.44 1.75
CA THR A 107 5.98 -11.89 1.19
C THR A 107 4.81 -11.07 1.72
N VAL A 108 4.78 -10.76 3.01
CA VAL A 108 3.71 -9.95 3.61
C VAL A 108 3.74 -8.52 3.05
N PHE A 109 4.92 -7.93 2.88
CA PHE A 109 5.04 -6.61 2.25
C PHE A 109 4.56 -6.60 0.80
N ASN A 110 4.86 -7.65 0.03
CA ASN A 110 4.34 -7.77 -1.33
C ASN A 110 2.80 -7.85 -1.35
N VAL A 111 2.20 -8.56 -0.42
CA VAL A 111 0.73 -8.61 -0.26
C VAL A 111 0.17 -7.24 0.11
N LEU A 112 0.80 -6.52 1.06
CA LEU A 112 0.40 -5.17 1.44
C LEU A 112 0.50 -4.19 0.25
N PHE A 113 1.52 -4.33 -0.60
CA PHE A 113 1.65 -3.57 -1.85
C PHE A 113 0.51 -3.86 -2.82
N VAL A 114 0.13 -5.13 -2.99
CA VAL A 114 -1.01 -5.49 -3.84
C VAL A 114 -2.29 -4.85 -3.32
N ILE A 115 -2.58 -4.97 -2.02
CA ILE A 115 -3.77 -4.37 -1.40
C ILE A 115 -3.74 -2.84 -1.55
N LEU A 116 -2.63 -2.21 -1.16
CA LEU A 116 -2.45 -0.76 -1.27
C LEU A 116 -2.64 -0.28 -2.71
N GLY A 117 -2.03 -0.96 -3.68
CA GLY A 117 -2.14 -0.62 -5.09
C GLY A 117 -3.58 -0.71 -5.60
N ILE A 118 -4.31 -1.78 -5.24
CA ILE A 118 -5.73 -1.93 -5.58
C ILE A 118 -6.55 -0.77 -5.03
N PHE A 119 -6.39 -0.42 -3.75
CA PHE A 119 -7.17 0.65 -3.14
C PHE A 119 -6.83 2.03 -3.72
N LEU A 120 -5.58 2.30 -4.11
CA LEU A 120 -5.19 3.53 -4.80
C LEU A 120 -5.80 3.62 -6.21
N ILE A 121 -5.88 2.49 -6.92
CA ILE A 121 -6.59 2.42 -8.21
C ILE A 121 -8.09 2.67 -7.99
N ILE A 122 -8.70 2.05 -6.99
CA ILE A 122 -10.12 2.26 -6.66
C ILE A 122 -10.38 3.73 -6.33
N ALA A 123 -9.53 4.36 -5.50
CA ALA A 123 -9.65 5.77 -5.13
C ALA A 123 -9.67 6.71 -6.35
N THR A 124 -8.99 6.33 -7.44
CA THR A 124 -9.01 7.09 -8.71
C THR A 124 -10.39 7.17 -9.32
N PHE A 125 -11.19 6.10 -9.20
CA PHE A 125 -12.52 6.01 -9.78
C PHE A 125 -13.63 6.37 -8.78
N ALA A 126 -13.39 6.15 -7.48
CA ALA A 126 -14.37 6.40 -6.42
C ALA A 126 -14.64 7.88 -6.17
N MET A 127 -13.73 8.77 -6.58
CA MET A 127 -13.87 10.23 -6.43
C MET A 127 -14.81 10.87 -7.45
N GLU A 128 -15.22 10.15 -8.50
CA GLU A 128 -16.19 10.62 -9.49
C GLU A 128 -17.63 10.09 -9.29
N LEU A 129 -17.83 9.17 -8.33
CA LEU A 129 -19.13 8.56 -8.00
C LEU A 129 -19.81 9.31 -6.85
#